data_AF-A0A838GBL8-F1
#
_entry.id   AF-A0A838GBL8-F1
#
_cell.length_a   1.000
_cell.length_b   1.000
_cell.length_c   1.000
_cell.angle_alpha   90.00
_cell.angle_beta   90.00
_cell.angle_gamma   90.00
#
_symmetry.space_group_name_H-M   'P 1'
#
loop_
_entity.id
_entity.type
_entity.pdbx_description
1 polymer ?
#
loop_
_entity_poly.entity_id
_entity_poly.type
_entity_poly.pdbx_seq_one_letter_code
_entity_poly.pdbx_strand_id
1 'polypeptide(L)'
;MNKTLSRRQVSKGTVSIGLGGFAVGSLKASAQDATPAASPVKDSSPGYASLRVRQLTAPEFRTAVNDIVISEFAPDVQALPGYGGYILGDVIDDDTQSLSIVVFEEAAQAEGFAELAQTFVGGLDPEYAVETPTAVEGELLITAAGNAAEATPASDPGANRFIAVRIYTSLPGTDPRDFVPLATEGFIPIVTGIPGFQGYFLSLSDGGFTSINVFDSEESALESTAAGTEWAAENLTAFTEGDPQVITAMGIFVDLPVLAG
;
A
#
# COMPACT_ATOMS: atom_id res chain seq x y z
N MET A 1 29.54 12.65 40.11
CA MET A 1 28.07 12.58 40.35
C MET A 1 27.61 11.16 40.04
N ASN A 2 27.45 10.33 41.06
CA ASN A 2 27.07 8.92 40.93
C ASN A 2 25.55 8.80 41.03
N LYS A 3 24.90 8.24 39.99
CA LYS A 3 23.48 7.86 40.02
C LYS A 3 23.34 6.38 40.36
N THR A 4 22.66 6.13 41.46
CA THR A 4 22.35 4.83 42.07
C THR A 4 21.32 4.07 41.25
N LEU A 5 21.63 2.84 40.83
CA LEU A 5 20.68 1.87 40.27
C LEU A 5 19.92 1.18 41.41
N SER A 6 18.59 1.25 41.40
CA SER A 6 17.72 0.54 42.33
C SER A 6 17.11 -0.70 41.65
N ARG A 7 17.29 -1.84 42.31
CA ARG A 7 16.88 -3.19 41.93
C ARG A 7 15.92 -3.67 43.01
N ARG A 8 14.68 -4.09 42.69
CA ARG A 8 13.71 -4.92 43.46
C ARG A 8 12.39 -4.91 42.66
N GLN A 9 11.54 -5.94 42.55
CA GLN A 9 11.44 -7.25 43.16
C GLN A 9 10.63 -8.18 42.24
N VAL A 10 11.03 -9.44 42.16
CA VAL A 10 10.23 -10.56 41.66
C VAL A 10 9.26 -10.99 42.76
N SER A 11 7.97 -11.14 42.43
CA SER A 11 6.96 -11.74 43.30
C SER A 11 6.31 -12.92 42.59
N LYS A 12 6.37 -14.08 43.26
CA LYS A 12 5.73 -15.35 42.91
C LYS A 12 4.23 -15.25 43.23
N GLY A 13 3.38 -15.72 42.31
CA GLY A 13 1.95 -15.88 42.51
C GLY A 13 1.49 -17.25 42.04
N THR A 14 0.85 -17.97 42.95
CA THR A 14 0.53 -19.40 42.97
C THR A 14 -0.58 -19.82 41.99
N VAL A 15 -0.46 -21.05 41.46
CA VAL A 15 -1.46 -21.82 40.72
C VAL A 15 -2.59 -22.28 41.65
N SER A 16 -3.84 -22.10 41.23
CA SER A 16 -4.99 -22.83 41.79
C SER A 16 -5.86 -23.41 40.68
N ILE A 17 -5.97 -24.73 40.68
CA ILE A 17 -6.82 -25.56 39.84
C ILE A 17 -8.23 -25.53 40.42
N GLY A 18 -9.22 -25.16 39.61
CA GLY A 18 -10.65 -25.28 39.94
C GLY A 18 -11.36 -26.12 38.88
N LEU A 19 -11.74 -27.35 39.26
CA LEU A 19 -12.71 -28.16 38.52
C LEU A 19 -14.11 -27.53 38.62
N GLY A 20 -14.80 -27.43 37.50
CA GLY A 20 -16.22 -27.11 37.43
C GLY A 20 -16.73 -27.19 36.01
N GLY A 21 -17.26 -28.35 35.60
CA GLY A 21 -17.87 -28.52 34.29
C GLY A 21 -19.30 -27.99 34.24
N PHE A 22 -19.73 -27.50 33.09
CA PHE A 22 -21.13 -27.49 32.63
C PHE A 22 -21.21 -27.37 31.10
N ALA A 23 -22.18 -28.11 30.56
CA ALA A 23 -22.93 -27.91 29.31
C ALA A 23 -22.21 -28.01 27.95
N VAL A 24 -22.43 -29.15 27.29
CA VAL A 24 -22.31 -29.35 25.84
C VAL A 24 -23.44 -28.58 25.16
N GLY A 25 -23.13 -27.39 24.66
CA GLY A 25 -23.99 -26.59 23.78
C GLY A 25 -23.47 -26.67 22.35
N SER A 26 -24.27 -27.23 21.46
CA SER A 26 -23.98 -27.36 20.03
C SER A 26 -23.85 -25.99 19.37
N LEU A 27 -22.61 -25.51 19.19
CA LEU A 27 -22.33 -24.36 18.34
C LEU A 27 -22.39 -24.81 16.87
N LYS A 28 -23.52 -24.55 16.23
CA LYS A 28 -23.55 -24.39 14.77
C LYS A 28 -22.71 -23.16 14.44
N ALA A 29 -21.50 -23.40 13.97
CA ALA A 29 -20.72 -22.39 13.27
C ALA A 29 -21.42 -22.10 11.92
N SER A 30 -22.15 -21.00 11.85
CA SER A 30 -22.46 -20.36 10.58
C SER A 30 -21.35 -19.35 10.32
N ALA A 31 -20.24 -19.81 9.74
CA ALA A 31 -19.29 -18.92 9.09
C ALA A 31 -19.91 -18.53 7.75
N GLN A 32 -20.62 -17.41 7.74
CA GLN A 32 -20.90 -16.70 6.51
C GLN A 32 -19.71 -15.77 6.34
N ASP A 33 -18.63 -16.30 5.75
CA ASP A 33 -17.47 -15.52 5.35
C ASP A 33 -17.94 -14.49 4.34
N ALA A 34 -18.08 -13.25 4.79
CA ALA A 34 -18.24 -12.12 3.91
C ALA A 34 -16.91 -11.92 3.20
N THR A 35 -16.78 -12.50 2.00
CA THR A 35 -15.74 -12.11 1.04
C THR A 35 -15.79 -10.59 0.90
N PRO A 36 -14.68 -9.86 1.11
CA PRO A 36 -14.64 -8.42 0.89
C PRO A 36 -15.12 -8.14 -0.53
N ALA A 37 -16.22 -7.39 -0.66
CA ALA A 37 -16.71 -6.99 -1.97
C ALA A 37 -15.80 -5.89 -2.51
N ALA A 38 -15.16 -6.14 -3.66
CA ALA A 38 -14.51 -5.08 -4.40
C ALA A 38 -15.51 -3.96 -4.68
N SER A 39 -15.10 -2.70 -4.55
CA SER A 39 -15.96 -1.60 -4.97
C SER A 39 -16.22 -1.74 -6.48
N PRO A 40 -17.46 -1.55 -6.95
CA PRO A 40 -17.73 -1.51 -8.39
C PRO A 40 -16.89 -0.40 -9.03
N VAL A 41 -16.46 -0.61 -10.27
CA VAL A 41 -15.80 0.42 -11.09
C VAL A 41 -16.67 1.68 -11.02
N LYS A 42 -16.10 2.80 -10.55
CA LYS A 42 -16.84 4.06 -10.42
C LYS A 42 -17.27 4.54 -11.82
N ASP A 43 -18.57 4.69 -12.03
CA ASP A 43 -19.16 5.38 -13.21
C ASP A 43 -18.99 6.92 -13.13
N SER A 44 -18.61 7.46 -11.96
CA SER A 44 -18.18 8.86 -11.80
C SER A 44 -16.71 9.02 -12.22
N SER A 45 -16.30 10.26 -12.54
CA SER A 45 -14.93 10.59 -12.96
C SER A 45 -13.91 9.72 -12.23
N PRO A 46 -13.06 9.00 -12.97
CA PRO A 46 -12.16 8.05 -12.35
C PRO A 46 -11.18 8.79 -11.45
N GLY A 47 -10.73 8.11 -10.40
CA GLY A 47 -9.74 8.66 -9.50
C GLY A 47 -8.40 8.84 -10.22
N TYR A 48 -7.41 9.28 -9.47
CA TYR A 48 -6.06 9.39 -9.99
C TYR A 48 -5.05 8.85 -8.99
N ALA A 49 -4.03 8.18 -9.49
CA ALA A 49 -2.90 7.73 -8.68
C ALA A 49 -1.59 8.14 -9.33
N SER A 50 -0.66 8.62 -8.51
CA SER A 50 0.73 8.89 -8.91
C SER A 50 1.66 8.09 -8.01
N LEU A 51 2.54 7.32 -8.64
CA LEU A 51 3.57 6.52 -8.01
C LEU A 51 4.94 7.07 -8.40
N ARG A 52 5.83 7.15 -7.42
CA ARG A 52 7.24 7.53 -7.61
C ARG A 52 8.12 6.56 -6.83
N VAL A 53 9.17 6.09 -7.48
CA VAL A 53 10.35 5.56 -6.80
C VAL A 53 11.44 6.61 -6.92
N ARG A 54 11.97 7.04 -5.78
CA ARG A 54 13.05 8.03 -5.70
C ARG A 54 14.33 7.34 -5.28
N GLN A 55 15.42 7.72 -5.94
CA GLN A 55 16.77 7.25 -5.68
C GLN A 55 17.49 8.30 -4.83
N LEU A 56 17.84 7.93 -3.61
CA LEU A 56 18.69 8.72 -2.72
C LEU A 56 20.16 8.57 -3.15
N THR A 57 20.97 9.58 -2.82
CA THR A 57 22.41 9.58 -3.04
C THR A 57 23.16 8.63 -2.10
N ALA A 58 22.60 8.36 -0.91
CA ALA A 58 23.18 7.47 0.09
C ALA A 58 22.09 6.88 1.01
N PRO A 59 22.24 5.63 1.50
CA PRO A 59 21.21 4.96 2.29
C PRO A 59 20.99 5.61 3.67
N GLU A 60 22.01 6.24 4.25
CA GLU A 60 21.90 6.94 5.54
C GLU A 60 20.93 8.13 5.52
N PHE A 61 20.60 8.66 4.34
CA PHE A 61 19.66 9.78 4.21
C PHE A 61 18.20 9.38 4.31
N ARG A 62 17.89 8.09 4.21
CA ARG A 62 16.53 7.56 4.22
C ARG A 62 15.70 8.05 5.39
N THR A 63 16.20 7.89 6.62
CA THR A 63 15.47 8.33 7.82
C THR A 63 15.25 9.84 7.83
N ALA A 64 16.28 10.62 7.51
CA ALA A 64 16.17 12.08 7.48
C ALA A 64 15.17 12.57 6.42
N VAL A 65 15.20 12.00 5.22
CA VAL A 65 14.25 12.32 4.15
C VAL A 65 12.84 11.91 4.55
N ASN A 66 12.65 10.73 5.16
CA ASN A 66 11.34 10.29 5.62
C ASN A 66 10.77 11.24 6.68
N ASP A 67 11.58 11.68 7.64
CA ASP A 67 11.16 12.63 8.68
C ASP A 67 10.74 13.97 8.06
N ILE A 68 11.49 14.49 7.08
CA ILE A 68 11.16 15.73 6.36
C ILE A 68 9.84 15.54 5.57
N VAL A 69 9.70 14.45 4.82
CA VAL A 69 8.47 14.18 4.06
C VAL A 69 7.26 14.10 4.99
N ILE A 70 7.36 13.40 6.12
CA ILE A 70 6.25 13.22 7.06
C ILE A 70 5.88 14.54 7.76
N SER A 71 6.88 15.33 8.17
CA SER A 71 6.65 16.54 8.96
C SER A 71 6.32 17.77 8.12
N GLU A 72 6.82 17.85 6.89
CA GLU A 72 6.69 19.04 6.05
C GLU A 72 5.83 18.80 4.80
N PHE A 73 5.97 17.66 4.12
CA PHE A 73 5.29 17.43 2.83
C PHE A 73 3.91 16.78 2.96
N ALA A 74 3.81 15.71 3.74
CA ALA A 74 2.58 14.94 3.88
C ALA A 74 1.39 15.77 4.36
N PRO A 75 1.53 16.70 5.34
CA PRO A 75 0.42 17.57 5.76
C PRO A 75 -0.10 18.46 4.63
N ASP A 76 0.79 18.97 3.78
CA ASP A 76 0.41 19.81 2.65
C ASP A 76 -0.30 19.00 1.56
N VAL A 77 0.16 17.76 1.31
CA VAL A 77 -0.53 16.82 0.39
C VAL A 77 -1.92 16.46 0.92
N GLN A 78 -2.05 16.19 2.21
CA GLN A 78 -3.34 15.87 2.86
C GLN A 78 -4.34 17.03 2.79
N ALA A 79 -3.85 18.27 2.72
CA ALA A 79 -4.69 19.46 2.61
C ALA A 79 -5.18 19.74 1.18
N LEU A 80 -4.69 19.00 0.17
CA LEU A 80 -5.10 19.19 -1.21
C LEU A 80 -6.56 18.73 -1.43
N PRO A 81 -7.34 19.45 -2.26
CA PRO A 81 -8.69 19.03 -2.62
C PRO A 81 -8.73 17.62 -3.23
N GLY A 82 -9.68 16.80 -2.75
CA GLY A 82 -9.88 15.43 -3.23
C GLY A 82 -8.75 14.47 -2.89
N TYR A 83 -7.94 14.78 -1.87
CA TYR A 83 -7.00 13.84 -1.27
C TYR A 83 -7.69 12.51 -0.90
N GLY A 84 -7.24 11.42 -1.50
CA GLY A 84 -7.72 10.05 -1.26
C GLY A 84 -6.73 9.17 -0.50
N GLY A 85 -5.45 9.54 -0.46
CA GLY A 85 -4.45 8.86 0.35
C GLY A 85 -3.01 9.15 -0.04
N TYR A 86 -2.09 8.86 0.88
CA TYR A 86 -0.65 8.97 0.70
C TYR A 86 0.06 7.78 1.37
N ILE A 87 1.00 7.20 0.64
CA ILE A 87 1.93 6.17 1.10
C ILE A 87 3.33 6.72 0.91
N LEU A 88 4.13 6.65 1.96
CA LEU A 88 5.58 6.74 1.94
C LEU A 88 6.13 5.40 2.43
N GLY A 89 7.07 4.82 1.70
CA GLY A 89 7.70 3.56 2.06
C GLY A 89 9.17 3.49 1.71
N ASP A 90 9.89 2.63 2.41
CA ASP A 90 11.27 2.27 2.11
C ASP A 90 11.28 1.00 1.27
N VAL A 91 11.94 1.02 0.11
CA VAL A 91 12.07 -0.18 -0.73
C VAL A 91 12.95 -1.20 0.00
N ILE A 92 12.49 -2.45 0.06
CA ILE A 92 13.12 -3.51 0.85
C ILE A 92 14.42 -3.98 0.21
N ASP A 93 14.40 -4.19 -1.11
CA ASP A 93 15.52 -4.77 -1.85
C ASP A 93 16.58 -3.74 -2.29
N ASP A 94 16.35 -2.45 -2.00
CA ASP A 94 17.26 -1.35 -2.32
C ASP A 94 17.21 -0.31 -1.20
N ASP A 95 18.29 -0.22 -0.41
CA ASP A 95 18.38 0.66 0.76
C ASP A 95 18.56 2.16 0.42
N THR A 96 18.67 2.47 -0.87
CA THR A 96 18.75 3.82 -1.40
C THR A 96 17.48 4.28 -2.10
N GLN A 97 16.44 3.44 -2.17
CA GLN A 97 15.17 3.81 -2.80
C GLN A 97 14.05 4.08 -1.80
N SER A 98 13.25 5.10 -2.07
CA SER A 98 11.98 5.36 -1.40
C SER A 98 10.80 5.31 -2.37
N LEU A 99 9.68 4.80 -1.91
CA LEU A 99 8.42 4.71 -2.61
C LEU A 99 7.49 5.82 -2.10
N SER A 100 6.86 6.55 -3.00
CA SER A 100 5.71 7.39 -2.65
C SER A 100 4.55 7.13 -3.60
N ILE A 101 3.35 6.97 -3.05
CA ILE A 101 2.11 6.82 -3.80
C ILE A 101 1.11 7.84 -3.27
N VAL A 102 0.49 8.60 -4.15
CA VAL A 102 -0.62 9.50 -3.81
C VAL A 102 -1.85 9.13 -4.61
N VAL A 103 -3.02 9.24 -3.99
CA VAL A 103 -4.32 8.99 -4.59
C VAL A 103 -5.20 10.22 -4.45
N PHE A 104 -5.90 10.57 -5.53
CA PHE A 104 -6.89 11.64 -5.60
C PHE A 104 -8.24 11.12 -6.12
N GLU A 105 -9.31 11.82 -5.77
CA GLU A 105 -10.68 11.53 -6.24
C GLU A 105 -10.85 11.83 -7.73
N GLU A 106 -10.11 12.81 -8.27
CA GLU A 106 -10.18 13.23 -9.68
C GLU A 106 -8.80 13.60 -10.23
N ALA A 107 -8.57 13.35 -11.52
CA ALA A 107 -7.30 13.67 -12.19
C ALA A 107 -6.93 15.16 -12.17
N ALA A 108 -7.91 16.06 -12.24
CA ALA A 108 -7.66 17.51 -12.21
C ALA A 108 -7.02 17.97 -10.89
N GLN A 109 -7.20 17.21 -9.80
CA GLN A 109 -6.64 17.53 -8.49
C GLN A 109 -5.14 17.18 -8.39
N ALA A 110 -4.64 16.34 -9.31
CA ALA A 110 -3.24 15.95 -9.34
C ALA A 110 -2.30 17.09 -9.78
N GLU A 111 -2.80 18.09 -10.51
CA GLU A 111 -1.98 19.24 -10.93
C GLU A 111 -1.41 20.00 -9.72
N GLY A 112 -2.22 20.20 -8.67
CA GLY A 112 -1.79 20.83 -7.43
C GLY A 112 -0.72 20.02 -6.70
N PHE A 113 -0.80 18.69 -6.76
CA PHE A 113 0.23 17.81 -6.21
C PHE A 113 1.54 17.91 -6.99
N ALA A 114 1.51 17.95 -8.32
CA ALA A 114 2.71 18.05 -9.14
C ALA A 114 3.48 19.35 -8.85
N GLU A 115 2.77 20.48 -8.73
CA GLU A 115 3.37 21.77 -8.34
C GLU A 115 3.97 21.69 -6.92
N LEU A 116 3.20 21.20 -5.94
CA LEU A 116 3.65 21.04 -4.56
C LEU A 116 4.90 20.15 -4.47
N ALA A 117 4.91 19.01 -5.16
CA ALA A 117 6.02 18.08 -5.19
C ALA A 117 7.27 18.69 -5.82
N GLN A 118 7.12 19.47 -6.90
CA GLN A 118 8.24 20.17 -7.53
C GLN A 118 8.84 21.23 -6.61
N THR A 119 8.00 22.02 -5.93
CA THR A 119 8.45 23.01 -4.95
C THR A 119 9.18 22.36 -3.78
N PHE A 120 8.60 21.29 -3.21
CA PHE A 120 9.20 20.56 -2.10
C PHE A 120 10.57 19.98 -2.48
N VAL A 121 10.66 19.23 -3.59
CA VAL A 121 11.92 18.64 -4.05
C VAL A 121 12.97 19.71 -4.39
N GLY A 122 12.55 20.83 -4.99
CA GLY A 122 13.45 21.95 -5.29
C GLY A 122 13.97 22.69 -4.05
N GLY A 123 13.32 22.49 -2.89
CA GLY A 123 13.72 23.05 -1.60
C GLY A 123 14.57 22.11 -0.74
N LEU A 124 14.69 20.82 -1.11
CA LEU A 124 15.52 19.87 -0.37
C LEU A 124 17.00 20.23 -0.47
N ASP A 125 17.77 19.87 0.56
CA ASP A 125 19.22 19.97 0.50
C ASP A 125 19.74 19.16 -0.70
N PRO A 126 20.61 19.73 -1.56
CA PRO A 126 21.18 19.01 -2.68
C PRO A 126 21.91 17.71 -2.30
N GLU A 127 22.33 17.54 -1.05
CA GLU A 127 22.88 16.25 -0.57
C GLU A 127 21.85 15.12 -0.67
N TYR A 128 20.56 15.43 -0.54
CA TYR A 128 19.45 14.49 -0.72
C TYR A 128 19.05 14.32 -2.19
N ALA A 129 19.82 14.85 -3.16
CA ALA A 129 19.46 14.86 -4.58
C ALA A 129 18.77 13.55 -5.00
N VAL A 130 17.47 13.69 -5.32
CA VAL A 130 16.62 12.55 -5.62
C VAL A 130 16.47 12.42 -7.13
N GLU A 131 16.98 11.34 -7.71
CA GLU A 131 16.53 10.93 -9.03
C GLU A 131 15.16 10.25 -8.91
N THR A 132 14.38 10.28 -9.98
CA THR A 132 13.07 9.60 -10.04
C THR A 132 13.13 8.54 -11.12
N PRO A 133 13.82 7.40 -10.87
CA PRO A 133 13.97 6.34 -11.87
C PRO A 133 12.64 5.72 -12.30
N THR A 134 11.61 5.79 -11.45
CA THR A 134 10.27 5.31 -11.78
C THR A 134 9.23 6.38 -11.44
N ALA A 135 8.45 6.74 -12.45
CA ALA A 135 7.30 7.63 -12.33
C ALA A 135 6.16 7.05 -13.15
N VAL A 136 5.08 6.67 -12.48
CA VAL A 136 3.86 6.18 -13.11
C VAL A 136 2.70 7.02 -12.62
N GLU A 137 1.88 7.48 -13.54
CA GLU A 137 0.72 8.32 -13.27
C GLU A 137 -0.44 7.84 -14.09
N GLY A 138 -1.63 7.87 -13.51
CA GLY A 138 -2.73 7.21 -14.16
C GLY A 138 -4.08 7.34 -13.51
N GLU A 139 -5.07 6.94 -14.28
CA GLU A 139 -6.45 6.81 -13.89
C GLU A 139 -6.61 5.69 -12.87
N LEU A 140 -7.09 5.99 -11.67
CA LEU A 140 -7.43 5.00 -10.65
C LEU A 140 -8.81 4.41 -10.95
N LEU A 141 -8.84 3.14 -11.34
CA LEU A 141 -10.06 2.43 -11.74
C LEU A 141 -10.69 1.61 -10.63
N ILE A 142 -9.87 0.90 -9.85
CA ILE A 142 -10.36 -0.04 -8.84
C ILE A 142 -9.69 0.27 -7.51
N THR A 143 -10.52 0.27 -6.47
CA THR A 143 -10.10 0.22 -5.07
C THR A 143 -10.81 -0.94 -4.39
N ALA A 144 -10.09 -1.72 -3.60
CA ALA A 144 -10.70 -2.69 -2.69
C ALA A 144 -10.07 -2.54 -1.30
N ALA A 145 -10.90 -2.54 -0.26
CA ALA A 145 -10.46 -2.46 1.12
C ALA A 145 -10.50 -3.85 1.77
N GLY A 146 -9.58 -4.10 2.69
CA GLY A 146 -9.65 -5.26 3.58
C GLY A 146 -10.82 -5.13 4.57
N ASN A 147 -11.20 -6.25 5.21
CA ASN A 147 -12.24 -6.21 6.23
C ASN A 147 -11.78 -5.36 7.44
N ALA A 148 -12.52 -4.30 7.74
CA ALA A 148 -12.21 -3.34 8.81
C ALA A 148 -12.10 -3.95 10.22
N ALA A 149 -12.52 -5.19 10.43
CA ALA A 149 -12.41 -5.89 11.70
C ALA A 149 -10.95 -6.21 12.12
N GLU A 150 -10.00 -6.17 11.18
CA GLU A 150 -8.55 -6.32 11.44
C GLU A 150 -7.76 -5.05 11.09
N ALA A 151 -8.41 -4.03 10.51
CA ALA A 151 -7.79 -2.76 10.20
C ALA A 151 -7.56 -1.96 11.51
N THR A 152 -6.37 -2.11 12.08
CA THR A 152 -5.83 -1.13 13.01
C THR A 152 -5.89 0.23 12.33
N PRO A 153 -6.43 1.29 12.98
CA PRO A 153 -6.69 2.57 12.33
C PRO A 153 -5.49 3.06 11.51
N ALA A 154 -5.80 3.63 10.35
CA ALA A 154 -4.91 4.08 9.28
C ALA A 154 -3.86 5.15 9.68
N SER A 155 -3.71 5.48 10.96
CA SER A 155 -2.88 6.58 11.43
C SER A 155 -1.97 6.22 12.59
N ASP A 156 -1.67 4.93 12.80
CA ASP A 156 -0.59 4.53 13.71
C ASP A 156 0.75 4.52 12.95
N PRO A 157 1.63 5.53 13.13
CA PRO A 157 2.99 5.54 12.55
C PRO A 157 3.90 4.40 13.07
N GLY A 158 3.38 3.45 13.85
CA GLY A 158 4.07 2.23 14.27
C GLY A 158 3.47 0.91 13.75
N ALA A 159 2.37 0.92 12.99
CA ALA A 159 1.82 -0.29 12.39
C ALA A 159 2.56 -0.61 11.10
N ASN A 160 3.50 -1.56 11.16
CA ASN A 160 4.22 -2.04 9.98
C ASN A 160 3.21 -2.44 8.89
N ARG A 161 3.25 -1.73 7.77
CA ARG A 161 2.51 -2.09 6.55
C ARG A 161 3.51 -2.42 5.47
N PHE A 162 3.14 -3.32 4.57
CA PHE A 162 3.97 -3.75 3.47
C PHE A 162 3.23 -3.56 2.16
N ILE A 163 3.93 -3.00 1.19
CA ILE A 163 3.37 -2.60 -0.09
C ILE A 163 3.99 -3.46 -1.18
N ALA A 164 3.16 -4.11 -1.99
CA ALA A 164 3.58 -4.79 -3.21
C ALA A 164 3.02 -4.03 -4.42
N VAL A 165 3.93 -3.42 -5.18
CA VAL A 165 3.63 -2.71 -6.43
C VAL A 165 4.07 -3.57 -7.61
N ARG A 166 3.24 -3.64 -8.65
CA ARG A 166 3.59 -4.27 -9.93
C ARG A 166 3.21 -3.33 -11.06
N ILE A 167 4.20 -2.94 -11.85
CA ILE A 167 4.04 -2.04 -12.99
C ILE A 167 4.18 -2.89 -14.25
N TYR A 168 3.09 -2.96 -15.01
CA TYR A 168 3.01 -3.71 -16.25
C TYR A 168 3.11 -2.76 -17.44
N THR A 169 3.83 -3.19 -18.47
CA THR A 169 3.85 -2.52 -19.78
C THR A 169 2.83 -3.18 -20.68
N SER A 170 1.95 -2.40 -21.31
CA SER A 170 0.96 -2.92 -22.25
C SER A 170 1.59 -3.25 -23.61
N LEU A 171 1.05 -4.27 -24.27
CA LEU A 171 1.34 -4.56 -25.67
C LEU A 171 0.86 -3.42 -26.58
N PRO A 172 1.63 -3.05 -27.61
CA PRO A 172 1.23 -2.06 -28.60
C PRO A 172 -0.13 -2.40 -29.22
N GLY A 173 -1.06 -1.46 -29.17
CA GLY A 173 -2.40 -1.60 -29.76
C GLY A 173 -3.43 -2.32 -28.89
N THR A 174 -3.10 -2.63 -27.63
CA THR A 174 -4.05 -3.09 -26.61
C THR A 174 -4.54 -1.94 -25.75
N ASP A 175 -5.79 -1.98 -25.29
CA ASP A 175 -6.29 -1.07 -24.26
C ASP A 175 -6.17 -1.76 -22.88
N PRO A 176 -5.40 -1.19 -21.92
CA PRO A 176 -5.31 -1.76 -20.58
C PRO A 176 -6.65 -1.76 -19.83
N ARG A 177 -7.71 -1.11 -20.31
CA ARG A 177 -9.06 -1.30 -19.75
C ARG A 177 -9.66 -2.67 -20.06
N ASP A 178 -9.23 -3.33 -21.13
CA ASP A 178 -9.84 -4.58 -21.59
C ASP A 178 -9.63 -5.75 -20.61
N PHE A 179 -8.57 -5.72 -19.79
CA PHE A 179 -8.33 -6.78 -18.79
C PHE A 179 -9.01 -6.51 -17.43
N VAL A 180 -9.60 -5.32 -17.22
CA VAL A 180 -10.25 -4.95 -15.94
C VAL A 180 -11.31 -5.95 -15.48
N PRO A 181 -12.19 -6.49 -16.36
CA PRO A 181 -13.11 -7.56 -15.97
C PRO A 181 -12.39 -8.82 -15.50
N LEU A 182 -11.32 -9.25 -16.17
CA LEU A 182 -10.51 -10.41 -15.78
C LEU A 182 -9.87 -10.20 -14.41
N ALA A 183 -9.31 -9.02 -14.16
CA ALA A 183 -8.75 -8.69 -12.85
C ALA A 183 -9.82 -8.69 -11.76
N THR A 184 -11.00 -8.16 -12.05
CA THR A 184 -12.12 -8.09 -11.09
C THR A 184 -12.66 -9.47 -10.71
N GLU A 185 -12.81 -10.37 -11.70
CA GLU A 185 -13.37 -11.70 -11.49
C GLU A 185 -12.31 -12.73 -11.03
N GLY A 186 -11.05 -12.54 -11.41
CA GLY A 186 -9.97 -13.49 -11.16
C GLY A 186 -8.96 -13.02 -10.11
N PHE A 187 -8.27 -11.92 -10.37
CA PHE A 187 -7.13 -11.51 -9.57
C PHE A 187 -7.51 -10.92 -8.21
N ILE A 188 -8.51 -10.02 -8.16
CA ILE A 188 -8.90 -9.34 -6.93
C ILE A 188 -9.33 -10.35 -5.84
N PRO A 189 -10.20 -11.36 -6.11
CA PRO A 189 -10.55 -12.37 -5.12
C PRO A 189 -9.35 -13.14 -4.54
N ILE A 190 -8.29 -13.34 -5.33
CA ILE A 190 -7.07 -14.02 -4.88
C ILE A 190 -6.35 -13.15 -3.85
N VAL A 191 -6.06 -11.89 -4.19
CA VAL A 191 -5.29 -11.01 -3.30
C VAL A 191 -6.06 -10.56 -2.06
N THR A 192 -7.38 -10.35 -2.18
CA THR A 192 -8.21 -10.02 -1.01
C THR A 192 -8.40 -11.20 -0.05
N GLY A 193 -8.13 -12.43 -0.52
CA GLY A 193 -8.13 -13.65 0.29
C GLY A 193 -6.84 -13.91 1.05
N ILE A 194 -5.76 -13.17 0.76
CA ILE A 194 -4.47 -13.33 1.45
C ILE A 194 -4.59 -12.76 2.87
N PRO A 195 -4.18 -13.51 3.93
CA PRO A 195 -4.19 -13.01 5.30
C PRO A 195 -3.43 -11.68 5.44
N GLY A 196 -3.99 -10.76 6.20
CA GLY A 196 -3.38 -9.45 6.41
C GLY A 196 -3.61 -8.44 5.28
N PHE A 197 -4.44 -8.75 4.27
CA PHE A 197 -4.82 -7.81 3.23
C PHE A 197 -5.53 -6.56 3.79
N GLN A 198 -5.04 -5.38 3.43
CA GLN A 198 -5.57 -4.08 3.88
C GLN A 198 -6.12 -3.23 2.74
N GLY A 199 -5.54 -3.33 1.53
CA GLY A 199 -5.94 -2.48 0.43
C GLY A 199 -5.41 -2.91 -0.93
N TYR A 200 -6.17 -2.59 -1.97
CA TYR A 200 -5.82 -2.80 -3.37
C TYR A 200 -6.14 -1.56 -4.19
N PHE A 201 -5.25 -1.21 -5.11
CA PHE A 201 -5.46 -0.17 -6.12
C PHE A 201 -5.05 -0.71 -7.48
N LEU A 202 -5.86 -0.40 -8.50
CA LEU A 202 -5.49 -0.57 -9.90
C LEU A 202 -5.55 0.78 -10.62
N SER A 203 -4.41 1.24 -11.13
CA SER A 203 -4.34 2.44 -11.96
C SER A 203 -3.85 2.15 -13.38
N LEU A 204 -4.37 2.90 -14.35
CA LEU A 204 -3.99 2.81 -15.77
C LEU A 204 -3.16 4.01 -16.18
N SER A 205 -2.02 3.77 -16.82
CA SER A 205 -1.13 4.81 -17.36
C SER A 205 -1.03 4.68 -18.88
N ASP A 206 -0.47 5.70 -19.53
CA ASP A 206 -0.31 5.73 -21.00
C ASP A 206 0.49 4.53 -21.56
N GLY A 207 1.32 3.89 -20.74
CA GLY A 207 2.16 2.75 -21.12
C GLY A 207 1.73 1.41 -20.55
N GLY A 208 0.66 1.36 -19.74
CA GLY A 208 0.21 0.12 -19.12
C GLY A 208 -0.65 0.31 -17.89
N PHE A 209 -0.38 -0.45 -16.84
CA PHE A 209 -1.14 -0.39 -15.60
C PHE A 209 -0.29 -0.74 -14.39
N THR A 210 -0.73 -0.29 -13.22
CA THR A 210 -0.05 -0.54 -11.95
C THR A 210 -1.03 -1.11 -10.95
N SER A 211 -0.68 -2.26 -10.37
CA SER A 211 -1.39 -2.82 -9.23
C SER A 211 -0.62 -2.54 -7.95
N ILE A 212 -1.28 -1.99 -6.93
CA ILE A 212 -0.70 -1.70 -5.61
C ILE A 212 -1.50 -2.47 -4.57
N ASN A 213 -0.81 -3.25 -3.75
CA ASN A 213 -1.42 -4.05 -2.69
C ASN A 213 -0.80 -3.64 -1.35
N VAL A 214 -1.61 -3.55 -0.30
CA VAL A 214 -1.19 -3.18 1.05
C VAL A 214 -1.53 -4.31 2.01
N PHE A 215 -0.54 -4.73 2.80
CA PHE A 215 -0.64 -5.82 3.77
C PHE A 215 -0.09 -5.40 5.14
N ASP A 216 -0.41 -6.16 6.18
CA ASP A 216 0.18 -6.03 7.53
C ASP A 216 1.54 -6.73 7.69
N SER A 217 1.93 -7.58 6.73
CA SER A 217 3.15 -8.38 6.81
C SER A 217 3.89 -8.46 5.48
N GLU A 218 5.22 -8.57 5.57
CA GLU A 218 6.10 -8.76 4.42
C GLU A 218 5.80 -10.09 3.70
N GLU A 219 5.53 -11.14 4.47
CA GLU A 219 5.20 -12.46 3.95
C GLU A 219 3.95 -12.40 3.06
N SER A 220 2.89 -11.72 3.52
CA SER A 220 1.66 -11.53 2.73
C SER A 220 1.93 -10.70 1.46
N ALA A 221 2.79 -9.68 1.52
CA ALA A 221 3.18 -8.91 0.35
C ALA A 221 3.93 -9.77 -0.68
N LEU A 222 4.86 -10.62 -0.24
CA LEU A 222 5.58 -11.57 -1.09
C LEU A 222 4.67 -12.66 -1.66
N GLU A 223 3.78 -13.23 -0.84
CA GLU A 223 2.76 -14.19 -1.28
C GLU A 223 1.88 -13.59 -2.37
N SER A 224 1.44 -12.34 -2.20
CA SER A 224 0.65 -11.63 -3.20
C SER A 224 1.39 -11.49 -4.53
N THR A 225 2.70 -11.27 -4.49
CA THR A 225 3.55 -11.16 -5.67
C THR A 225 3.63 -12.49 -6.39
N ALA A 226 3.86 -13.59 -5.67
CA ALA A 226 3.85 -14.93 -6.26
C ALA A 226 2.51 -15.26 -6.92
N ALA A 227 1.40 -15.01 -6.23
CA ALA A 227 0.04 -15.21 -6.76
C ALA A 227 -0.23 -14.32 -7.99
N GLY A 228 0.26 -13.08 -7.98
CA GLY A 228 0.18 -12.17 -9.12
C GLY A 228 0.95 -12.66 -10.33
N THR A 229 2.16 -13.18 -10.15
CA THR A 229 2.97 -13.75 -11.23
C THR A 229 2.28 -14.95 -11.86
N GLU A 230 1.76 -15.88 -11.05
CA GLU A 230 1.04 -17.05 -11.54
C GLU A 230 -0.22 -16.63 -12.34
N TRP A 231 -1.03 -15.75 -11.76
CA TRP A 231 -2.24 -15.27 -12.44
C TRP A 231 -1.93 -14.50 -13.73
N ALA A 232 -0.89 -13.66 -13.74
CA ALA A 232 -0.48 -12.88 -14.91
C ALA A 232 -0.01 -13.78 -16.07
N ALA A 233 0.73 -14.85 -15.77
CA ALA A 233 1.21 -15.79 -16.79
C ALA A 233 0.05 -16.45 -17.55
N GLU A 234 -1.10 -16.66 -16.89
CA GLU A 234 -2.29 -17.26 -17.49
C GLU A 234 -3.20 -16.24 -18.20
N ASN A 235 -3.31 -15.02 -17.65
CA ASN A 235 -4.37 -14.09 -18.02
C ASN A 235 -3.90 -12.82 -18.74
N LEU A 236 -2.63 -12.41 -18.57
CA LEU A 236 -2.14 -11.12 -19.03
C LEU A 236 -1.24 -11.18 -20.27
N THR A 237 -0.86 -12.37 -20.73
CA THR A 237 0.05 -12.53 -21.90
C THR A 237 -0.51 -11.94 -23.21
N ALA A 238 -1.82 -11.75 -23.31
CA ALA A 238 -2.47 -11.06 -24.43
C ALA A 238 -2.49 -9.53 -24.31
N PHE A 239 -2.12 -8.99 -23.16
CA PHE A 239 -2.20 -7.55 -22.83
C PHE A 239 -0.86 -6.93 -22.48
N THR A 240 0.13 -7.69 -21.99
CA THR A 240 1.37 -7.14 -21.44
C THR A 240 2.64 -7.62 -22.12
N GLU A 241 3.65 -6.76 -22.13
CA GLU A 241 5.01 -7.07 -22.56
C GLU A 241 5.87 -7.52 -21.38
N GLY A 242 6.48 -8.70 -21.52
CA GLY A 242 7.44 -9.21 -20.54
C GLY A 242 6.86 -9.39 -19.13
N ASP A 243 7.77 -9.44 -18.16
CA ASP A 243 7.44 -9.49 -16.74
C ASP A 243 7.25 -8.07 -16.18
N PRO A 244 6.34 -7.87 -15.20
CA PRO A 244 6.19 -6.58 -14.56
C PRO A 244 7.44 -6.19 -13.77
N GLN A 245 7.68 -4.88 -13.63
CA GLN A 245 8.54 -4.37 -12.57
C GLN A 245 7.83 -4.58 -11.23
N VAL A 246 8.48 -5.28 -10.30
CA VAL A 246 7.95 -5.53 -8.95
C VAL A 246 8.74 -4.68 -7.94
N ILE A 247 8.02 -3.99 -7.05
CA ILE A 247 8.61 -3.23 -5.94
C ILE A 247 7.92 -3.67 -4.66
N THR A 248 8.71 -4.07 -3.67
CA THR A 248 8.24 -4.35 -2.31
C THR A 248 8.78 -3.27 -1.37
N ALA A 249 7.91 -2.66 -0.58
CA ALA A 249 8.29 -1.59 0.34
C ALA A 249 7.67 -1.77 1.74
N MET A 250 8.40 -1.34 2.76
CA MET A 250 7.88 -1.16 4.11
C MET A 250 7.26 0.24 4.21
N GLY A 251 5.98 0.33 4.55
CA GLY A 251 5.26 1.57 4.74
C GLY A 251 5.72 2.29 6.00
N ILE A 252 6.32 3.47 5.81
CA ILE A 252 6.77 4.37 6.89
C ILE A 252 5.65 5.32 7.28
N PHE A 253 4.85 5.76 6.31
CA PHE A 253 3.63 6.52 6.50
C PHE A 253 2.59 6.01 5.53
N VAL A 254 1.41 5.62 6.02
CA VAL A 254 0.33 5.10 5.18
C VAL A 254 -0.97 5.67 5.70
N ASP A 255 -1.57 6.56 4.93
CA ASP A 255 -2.86 7.17 5.20
C ASP A 255 -3.75 6.99 3.96
N LEU A 256 -4.81 6.18 4.06
CA LEU A 256 -5.63 5.78 2.91
C LEU A 256 -7.13 6.00 3.16
N PRO A 257 -7.61 7.26 3.28
CA PRO A 257 -9.03 7.55 3.51
C PRO A 257 -9.96 6.97 2.44
N VAL A 258 -9.49 6.84 1.20
CA VAL A 258 -10.26 6.26 0.09
C VAL A 258 -10.69 4.80 0.35
N LEU A 259 -10.03 4.09 1.27
CA LEU A 259 -10.38 2.72 1.67
C LEU A 259 -11.31 2.66 2.88
N ALA A 260 -11.67 3.79 3.51
CA ALA A 260 -12.50 3.84 4.72
C ALA A 260 -14.02 3.92 4.43
N GLY A 261 -14.41 3.79 3.16
CA GLY A 261 -15.79 3.90 2.67
C GLY A 261 -16.71 2.73 3.00
#